data_AF-A0A926ZQ12-F1
#
_entry.id   AF-A0A926ZQ12-F1
#
_cell.length_a   1.000
_cell.length_b   1.000
_cell.length_c   1.000
_cell.angle_alpha   90.00
_cell.angle_beta   90.00
_cell.angle_gamma   90.00
#
_symmetry.space_group_name_H-M   'P 1'
#
loop_
_entity.id
_entity.type
_entity.pdbx_description
1 polymer ?
#
loop_
_entity_poly.entity_id
_entity_poly.type
_entity_poly.pdbx_seq_one_letter_code
_entity_poly.pdbx_strand_id
1 'polypeptide(L)'
;MGAILYPLYTVANLVLATWSISLWQHSHHANILLLLLVIAGMTYDNLIISLGRLINEGSFLKFLNRLRFLLHDLLIPLLVVVAVKLASAAGVLWASKPILLSGSWTITFGLIGLALVTNFKHLELAPITFAGSLRYKPKKSQAPILTILIALLVGVAGFYIWREIQWP
;
A
#
# COMPACT_ATOMS: atom_id res chain seq x y z
N MET A 1 -7.62 -20.61 -6.43
CA MET A 1 -6.46 -20.11 -5.65
C MET A 1 -6.69 -18.71 -5.07
N GLY A 2 -7.03 -17.69 -5.86
CA GLY A 2 -7.28 -16.32 -5.34
C GLY A 2 -8.32 -16.26 -4.21
N ALA A 3 -9.38 -17.07 -4.33
CA ALA A 3 -10.40 -17.30 -3.30
C ALA A 3 -9.88 -17.56 -1.87
N ILE A 4 -8.69 -18.16 -1.73
CA ILE A 4 -8.10 -18.59 -0.44
C ILE A 4 -6.96 -17.64 -0.04
N LEU A 5 -6.19 -17.17 -1.02
CA LEU A 5 -5.04 -16.28 -0.79
C LEU A 5 -5.47 -14.91 -0.24
N TYR A 6 -6.52 -14.30 -0.78
CA TYR A 6 -6.98 -12.99 -0.30
C TYR A 6 -7.43 -13.01 1.17
N PRO A 7 -8.26 -13.97 1.63
CA PRO A 7 -8.54 -14.13 3.06
C PRO A 7 -7.29 -14.30 3.91
N LEU A 8 -6.33 -15.11 3.46
CA LEU A 8 -5.08 -15.33 4.20
C LEU A 8 -4.27 -14.03 4.32
N TYR A 9 -4.14 -13.27 3.23
CA TYR A 9 -3.51 -11.95 3.26
C TYR A 9 -4.28 -10.98 4.16
N THR A 10 -5.61 -11.00 4.17
CA THR A 10 -6.41 -10.19 5.08
C THR A 10 -6.09 -10.52 6.54
N VAL A 11 -6.06 -11.81 6.91
CA VAL A 11 -5.75 -12.23 8.28
C VAL A 11 -4.33 -11.82 8.66
N ALA A 12 -3.34 -12.07 7.79
CA ALA A 12 -1.96 -11.66 8.06
C ALA A 12 -1.83 -10.15 8.25
N ASN A 13 -2.49 -9.35 7.40
CA ASN A 13 -2.49 -7.89 7.54
C ASN A 13 -3.22 -7.42 8.80
N LEU A 14 -4.31 -8.08 9.21
CA LEU A 14 -4.98 -7.78 10.47
C LEU A 14 -4.09 -8.04 11.67
N VAL A 15 -3.32 -9.14 11.68
CA VAL A 15 -2.34 -9.44 12.74
C VAL A 15 -1.24 -8.38 12.77
N LEU A 16 -0.73 -7.97 11.61
CA LEU A 16 0.27 -6.90 11.53
C LEU A 16 -0.31 -5.55 11.97
N ALA A 17 -1.56 -5.26 11.64
CA ALA A 17 -2.24 -4.03 12.04
C ALA A 17 -2.44 -3.98 13.56
N THR A 18 -2.93 -5.05 14.18
CA THR A 18 -3.11 -5.11 15.64
C THR A 18 -1.78 -5.01 16.37
N TRP A 19 -0.74 -5.68 15.86
CA TRP A 19 0.60 -5.56 16.43
C TRP A 19 1.17 -4.14 16.29
N SER A 20 0.99 -3.51 15.13
CA SER A 20 1.41 -2.13 14.89
C SER A 20 0.69 -1.12 15.78
N ILE A 21 -0.61 -1.33 16.04
CA ILE A 21 -1.39 -0.51 17.00
C ILE A 21 -0.82 -0.66 18.40
N SER A 22 -0.55 -1.90 18.84
CA SER A 22 0.06 -2.15 20.15
C SER A 22 1.41 -1.44 20.27
N LEU A 23 2.27 -1.52 19.25
CA LEU A 23 3.58 -0.86 19.25
C LEU A 23 3.46 0.68 19.27
N TRP A 24 2.48 1.24 18.56
CA TRP A 24 2.23 2.68 18.56
C TRP A 24 1.74 3.17 19.92
N GLN A 25 0.85 2.44 20.59
CA GLN A 25 0.35 2.79 21.93
C GLN A 25 1.47 2.88 22.97
N HIS A 26 2.56 2.14 22.80
CA HIS A 26 3.69 2.18 23.73
C HIS A 26 4.71 3.27 23.42
N SER A 27 4.92 3.61 22.15
CA SER A 27 6.06 4.44 21.72
C SER A 27 5.67 5.79 21.10
N HIS A 28 4.44 5.93 20.59
CA HIS A 28 3.90 7.11 19.92
C HIS A 28 4.77 7.69 18.79
N HIS A 29 5.68 6.90 18.22
CA HIS A 29 6.54 7.38 17.14
C HIS A 29 5.76 7.54 15.83
N ALA A 30 5.91 8.69 15.17
CA ALA A 30 5.27 9.01 13.89
C ALA A 30 5.57 7.99 12.78
N ASN A 31 6.72 7.31 12.83
CA ASN A 31 7.10 6.28 11.86
C ASN A 31 6.17 5.06 11.93
N ILE A 32 5.73 4.66 13.13
CA ILE A 32 4.82 3.53 13.32
C ILE A 32 3.42 3.91 12.85
N LEU A 33 3.00 5.16 13.07
CA LEU A 33 1.72 5.65 12.55
C LEU A 33 1.68 5.60 11.01
N LEU A 34 2.77 6.00 10.34
CA LEU A 34 2.88 5.90 8.89
C LEU A 34 2.81 4.45 8.40
N LEU A 35 3.52 3.54 9.06
CA LEU A 35 3.46 2.12 8.74
C LEU A 35 2.05 1.56 8.96
N LEU A 36 1.38 1.94 10.05
CA LEU A 36 0.02 1.54 10.36
C LEU A 36 -0.97 2.01 9.28
N LEU A 37 -0.83 3.24 8.78
CA LEU A 37 -1.67 3.73 7.68
C LEU A 37 -1.51 2.88 6.42
N VAL A 38 -0.28 2.51 6.06
CA VAL A 38 -0.04 1.63 4.90
C VAL A 38 -0.67 0.25 5.11
N ILE A 39 -0.45 -0.36 6.28
CA ILE A 39 -1.00 -1.68 6.61
C ILE A 39 -2.53 -1.63 6.61
N ALA A 40 -3.14 -0.58 7.14
CA ALA A 40 -4.59 -0.40 7.11
C ALA A 40 -5.13 -0.33 5.67
N GLY A 41 -4.44 0.39 4.79
CA GLY A 41 -4.76 0.43 3.36
C GLY A 41 -4.72 -0.95 2.69
N MET A 42 -3.63 -1.70 2.93
CA MET A 42 -3.48 -3.07 2.41
C MET A 42 -4.50 -4.04 2.99
N THR A 43 -4.84 -3.88 4.27
CA THR A 43 -5.85 -4.69 4.96
C THR A 43 -7.21 -4.48 4.30
N TYR A 44 -7.61 -3.22 4.13
CA TYR A 44 -8.86 -2.85 3.48
C TYR A 44 -8.93 -3.39 2.05
N ASP A 45 -7.85 -3.23 1.27
CA ASP A 45 -7.79 -3.74 -0.11
C ASP A 45 -8.04 -5.25 -0.19
N ASN A 46 -7.33 -6.04 0.62
CA ASN A 46 -7.50 -7.49 0.66
C ASN A 46 -8.88 -7.90 1.19
N LEU A 47 -9.39 -7.20 2.21
CA LEU A 47 -10.71 -7.46 2.80
C LEU A 47 -11.84 -7.29 1.78
N ILE A 48 -11.85 -6.19 1.01
CA ILE A 48 -12.89 -5.93 0.02
C ILE A 48 -12.87 -6.97 -1.11
N ILE A 49 -11.68 -7.40 -1.56
CA ILE A 49 -11.57 -8.48 -2.56
C ILE A 49 -12.11 -9.80 -2.00
N SER A 50 -11.80 -10.10 -0.74
CA SER A 50 -12.25 -11.31 -0.04
C SER A 50 -13.78 -11.35 0.11
N LEU A 51 -14.36 -10.24 0.57
CA LEU A 51 -15.80 -10.11 0.83
C LEU A 51 -16.64 -9.93 -0.43
N GLY A 52 -16.04 -9.63 -1.59
CA GLY A 52 -16.78 -9.25 -2.78
C GLY A 52 -17.81 -10.28 -3.25
N ARG A 53 -17.54 -11.57 -3.05
CA ARG A 53 -18.52 -12.64 -3.32
C ARG A 53 -19.70 -12.67 -2.35
N LEU A 54 -19.47 -12.35 -1.08
CA LEU A 54 -20.50 -12.36 -0.05
C LEU A 54 -21.44 -11.15 -0.21
N ILE A 55 -20.88 -10.00 -0.63
CA ILE A 55 -21.63 -8.77 -0.85
C ILE A 55 -22.47 -8.83 -2.14
N ASN A 56 -22.04 -9.62 -3.13
CA ASN A 56 -22.59 -9.67 -4.49
C ASN A 56 -22.45 -8.37 -5.28
N GLU A 57 -22.83 -8.42 -6.56
CA GLU A 57 -22.76 -7.28 -7.46
C GLU A 57 -23.76 -6.20 -7.04
N GLY A 58 -23.34 -4.93 -7.08
CA GLY A 58 -24.22 -3.82 -6.75
C GLY A 58 -23.50 -2.50 -6.54
N SER A 59 -24.29 -1.44 -6.33
CA SER A 59 -23.78 -0.08 -6.06
C SER A 59 -22.90 -0.04 -4.80
N PHE A 60 -23.21 -0.84 -3.78
CA PHE A 60 -22.42 -0.93 -2.54
C PHE A 60 -21.03 -1.52 -2.77
N LEU A 61 -20.91 -2.67 -3.44
CA LEU A 61 -19.60 -3.27 -3.75
C LEU A 61 -18.78 -2.37 -4.71
N LYS A 62 -19.45 -1.65 -5.61
CA LYS A 62 -18.82 -0.65 -6.47
C LYS A 62 -18.25 0.52 -5.67
N PHE A 63 -18.98 1.03 -4.68
CA PHE A 63 -18.51 2.09 -3.78
C PHE A 63 -17.30 1.64 -2.96
N LEU A 64 -17.35 0.45 -2.36
CA LEU A 64 -16.22 -0.12 -1.61
C LEU A 64 -14.97 -0.29 -2.47
N ASN A 65 -15.13 -0.76 -3.72
CA ASN A 65 -14.01 -0.83 -4.66
C ASN A 65 -13.50 0.54 -5.08
N ARG A 66 -14.35 1.56 -5.21
CA ARG A 66 -13.90 2.94 -5.48
C ARG A 66 -13.07 3.49 -4.33
N LEU A 67 -13.51 3.27 -3.08
CA LEU A 67 -12.75 3.66 -1.90
C LEU A 67 -11.42 2.89 -1.81
N ARG A 68 -11.42 1.61 -2.20
CA ARG A 68 -10.21 0.78 -2.28
C ARG A 68 -9.16 1.37 -3.22
N PHE A 69 -9.55 1.77 -4.44
CA PHE A 69 -8.64 2.44 -5.37
C PHE A 69 -8.14 3.78 -4.83
N LEU A 70 -9.02 4.57 -4.21
CA LEU A 70 -8.62 5.83 -3.58
C LEU A 70 -7.59 5.63 -2.48
N LEU A 71 -7.85 4.72 -1.53
CA LEU A 71 -6.95 4.42 -0.43
C LEU A 71 -5.63 3.83 -0.95
N HIS A 72 -5.66 3.01 -1.99
CA HIS A 72 -4.45 2.49 -2.62
C HIS A 72 -3.58 3.63 -3.19
N ASP A 73 -4.17 4.51 -4.00
CA ASP A 73 -3.46 5.63 -4.63
C ASP A 73 -2.91 6.64 -3.60
N LEU A 74 -3.54 6.74 -2.43
CA LEU A 74 -3.10 7.62 -1.33
C LEU A 74 -2.04 6.97 -0.42
N LEU A 75 -2.24 5.71 -0.03
CA LEU A 75 -1.50 5.09 1.07
C LEU A 75 -0.27 4.32 0.59
N ILE A 76 -0.32 3.68 -0.58
CA ILE A 76 0.81 2.89 -1.08
C ILE A 76 2.07 3.75 -1.35
N PRO A 77 1.97 4.97 -1.91
CA PRO A 77 3.16 5.82 -2.08
C PRO A 77 3.86 6.22 -0.77
N LEU A 78 3.18 6.13 0.39
CA LEU A 78 3.80 6.37 1.70
C LEU A 78 4.89 5.33 2.02
N LEU A 79 4.87 4.15 1.38
CA LEU A 79 5.94 3.16 1.51
C LEU A 79 7.31 3.70 1.16
N VAL A 80 7.41 4.67 0.23
CA VAL A 80 8.70 5.30 -0.12
C VAL A 80 9.30 6.00 1.10
N VAL A 81 8.51 6.80 1.80
CA VAL A 81 8.93 7.50 3.03
C VAL A 81 9.27 6.51 4.13
N VAL A 82 8.44 5.47 4.32
CA VAL A 82 8.68 4.41 5.30
C VAL A 82 10.01 3.70 5.00
N ALA A 83 10.29 3.37 3.75
CA ALA A 83 11.50 2.69 3.34
C ALA A 83 12.76 3.53 3.59
N VAL A 84 12.73 4.84 3.28
CA VAL A 84 13.87 5.73 3.59
C VAL A 84 14.08 5.87 5.09
N LYS A 85 13.00 6.01 5.88
CA LYS A 85 13.10 6.09 7.35
C LYS A 85 13.66 4.80 7.96
N LEU A 86 13.24 3.63 7.47
CA LEU A 86 13.79 2.34 7.89
C LEU A 86 15.25 2.20 7.48
N ALA A 87 15.64 2.63 6.28
CA ALA A 87 17.02 2.62 5.85
C ALA A 87 17.91 3.52 6.73
N SER A 88 17.43 4.71 7.08
CA SER A 88 18.13 5.59 8.02
C SER A 88 18.27 4.95 9.41
N ALA A 89 17.21 4.32 9.93
CA ALA A 89 17.25 3.62 11.20
C ALA A 89 18.18 2.39 11.19
N ALA A 90 18.36 1.76 10.02
CA ALA A 90 19.28 0.64 9.82
C ALA A 90 20.76 1.06 9.70
N GLY A 91 21.07 2.37 9.69
CA GLY A 91 22.44 2.87 9.58
C GLY A 91 22.87 3.25 8.15
N VAL A 92 21.99 3.14 7.15
CA VAL A 92 22.32 3.44 5.76
C VAL A 92 22.65 4.92 5.57
N LEU A 93 23.92 5.24 5.26
CA LEU A 93 24.47 6.60 5.24
C LEU A 93 23.71 7.58 4.33
N TRP A 94 23.24 7.15 3.16
CA TRP A 94 22.52 8.04 2.24
C TRP A 94 21.11 8.37 2.75
N ALA A 95 20.46 7.45 3.46
CA ALA A 95 19.09 7.61 3.93
C ALA A 95 18.99 8.56 5.14
N SER A 96 20.08 8.72 5.89
CA SER A 96 20.17 9.65 7.02
C SER A 96 20.37 11.11 6.59
N LYS A 97 20.59 11.39 5.29
CA LYS A 97 20.73 12.76 4.81
C LYS A 97 19.37 13.48 4.84
N PRO A 98 19.27 14.70 5.38
CA PRO A 98 18.00 15.43 5.49
C PRO A 98 17.36 15.70 4.12
N ILE A 99 18.18 15.91 3.09
CA ILE A 99 17.70 16.11 1.71
C ILE A 99 17.02 14.86 1.15
N LEU A 100 17.46 13.66 1.52
CA LEU A 100 16.84 12.40 1.10
C LEU A 100 15.52 12.16 1.83
N LEU A 101 15.45 12.49 3.13
CA LEU A 101 14.21 12.43 3.90
C LEU A 101 13.16 13.41 3.35
N SER A 102 13.51 14.68 3.16
CA SER A 102 12.60 15.67 2.57
C SER A 102 12.24 15.30 1.13
N GLY A 103 13.22 14.85 0.33
CA GLY A 103 13.00 14.38 -1.03
C GLY A 103 12.02 13.19 -1.11
N SER A 104 12.08 12.26 -0.16
CA SER A 104 11.14 11.13 -0.11
C SER A 104 9.69 11.59 0.05
N TRP A 105 9.44 12.59 0.90
CA TRP A 105 8.12 13.20 1.05
C TRP A 105 7.66 13.91 -0.22
N THR A 106 8.54 14.71 -0.84
CA THR A 106 8.24 15.39 -2.10
C THR A 106 7.86 14.39 -3.20
N ILE A 107 8.63 13.31 -3.34
CA ILE A 107 8.35 12.22 -4.28
C ILE A 107 7.00 11.57 -3.96
N THR A 108 6.75 11.21 -2.70
CA THR A 108 5.48 10.60 -2.28
C THR A 108 4.28 11.49 -2.59
N PHE A 109 4.31 12.77 -2.26
CA PHE A 109 3.22 13.70 -2.60
C PHE A 109 3.04 13.86 -4.11
N GLY A 110 4.14 13.91 -4.87
CA GLY A 110 4.09 13.93 -6.33
C GLY A 110 3.44 12.67 -6.91
N LEU A 111 3.81 11.49 -6.41
CA LEU A 111 3.23 10.20 -6.81
C LEU A 111 1.75 10.11 -6.47
N ILE A 112 1.34 10.58 -5.29
CA ILE A 112 -0.08 10.65 -4.90
C ILE A 112 -0.84 11.57 -5.86
N GLY A 113 -0.33 12.78 -6.10
CA GLY A 113 -0.97 13.73 -7.02
C GLY A 113 -1.12 13.16 -8.43
N LEU A 114 -0.06 12.53 -8.95
CA LEU A 114 -0.09 11.86 -10.26
C LEU A 114 -1.10 10.71 -10.27
N ALA A 115 -1.08 9.82 -9.27
CA ALA A 115 -2.00 8.70 -9.18
C ALA A 115 -3.47 9.14 -9.17
N LEU A 116 -3.80 10.18 -8.37
CA LEU A 116 -5.16 10.71 -8.32
C LEU A 116 -5.62 11.29 -9.68
N VAL A 117 -4.72 11.96 -10.40
CA VAL A 117 -5.04 12.54 -11.72
C VAL A 117 -5.16 11.47 -12.80
N THR A 118 -4.27 10.48 -12.82
CA THR A 118 -4.23 9.46 -13.88
C THR A 118 -5.22 8.32 -13.65
N ASN A 119 -5.35 7.86 -12.41
CA ASN A 119 -6.09 6.64 -12.06
C ASN A 119 -7.51 6.96 -11.57
N PHE A 120 -7.67 8.01 -10.75
CA PHE A 120 -8.95 8.24 -10.06
C PHE A 120 -9.91 9.14 -10.85
N LYS A 121 -9.41 10.15 -11.56
CA LYS A 121 -10.24 11.15 -12.29
C LYS A 121 -11.17 10.53 -13.35
N HIS A 122 -10.76 9.42 -13.97
CA HIS A 122 -11.51 8.72 -15.02
C HIS A 122 -11.85 7.27 -14.64
N LEU A 123 -12.00 7.01 -13.34
CA LEU A 123 -12.22 5.66 -12.82
C LEU A 123 -13.61 5.12 -13.16
N GLU A 124 -13.73 4.46 -14.30
CA GLU A 124 -14.90 3.66 -14.64
C GLU A 124 -14.72 2.20 -14.22
N LEU A 125 -15.56 1.77 -13.29
CA LEU A 125 -15.52 0.42 -12.72
C LEU A 125 -16.51 -0.51 -13.41
N ALA A 126 -16.03 -1.67 -13.84
CA ALA A 126 -16.86 -2.78 -14.33
C ALA A 126 -16.71 -4.00 -13.41
N PRO A 127 -17.81 -4.74 -13.14
CA PRO A 127 -17.77 -5.95 -12.35
C PRO A 127 -17.04 -7.04 -13.13
N ILE A 128 -16.11 -7.73 -12.45
CA ILE A 128 -15.44 -8.91 -13.00
C ILE A 128 -15.42 -10.02 -11.96
N THR A 129 -15.64 -11.24 -12.41
CA THR A 129 -15.34 -12.46 -11.65
C THR A 129 -13.97 -12.96 -12.07
N PHE A 130 -13.00 -12.91 -11.15
CA PHE A 130 -11.63 -13.35 -11.41
C PHE A 130 -11.12 -14.25 -10.30
N ALA A 131 -10.58 -15.42 -10.67
CA ALA A 131 -10.04 -16.42 -9.74
C ALA A 131 -11.01 -16.80 -8.59
N GLY A 132 -12.30 -16.79 -8.88
CA GLY A 132 -13.38 -17.01 -7.93
C GLY A 132 -13.80 -15.76 -7.16
N SER A 133 -13.05 -14.67 -7.11
CA SER A 133 -13.47 -13.42 -6.44
C SER A 133 -14.33 -12.53 -7.34
N LEU A 134 -15.39 -11.93 -6.79
CA LEU A 134 -16.15 -10.87 -7.45
C LEU A 134 -15.57 -9.51 -7.04
N ARG A 135 -15.15 -8.71 -8.00
CA ARG A 135 -14.57 -7.37 -7.72
C ARG A 135 -14.83 -6.42 -8.88
N TYR A 136 -14.81 -5.13 -8.62
CA TYR A 136 -14.83 -4.14 -9.67
C TYR A 136 -13.40 -3.79 -10.11
N LYS A 137 -13.16 -3.78 -11.43
CA LYS A 137 -11.88 -3.41 -12.05
C LYS A 137 -12.07 -2.20 -12.97
N PRO A 138 -11.05 -1.32 -13.16
CA PRO A 138 -11.12 -0.27 -14.16
C PRO A 138 -11.36 -0.85 -15.57
N LYS A 139 -12.29 -0.25 -16.32
CA LYS A 139 -12.58 -0.65 -17.72
C LYS A 139 -11.36 -0.50 -18.63
N LYS A 140 -10.58 0.56 -18.43
CA LYS A 140 -9.31 0.77 -19.11
C LYS A 140 -8.19 0.27 -18.21
N SER A 141 -7.61 -0.87 -18.58
CA SER A 141 -6.43 -1.39 -17.87
C SER A 141 -5.22 -0.57 -18.28
N GLN A 142 -4.75 0.32 -17.41
CA GLN A 142 -3.47 0.99 -17.58
C GLN A 142 -2.36 0.10 -17.00
N ALA A 143 -1.18 0.15 -17.61
CA ALA A 143 0.00 -0.49 -17.04
C ALA A 143 0.28 0.11 -15.65
N PRO A 144 0.60 -0.70 -14.62
CA PRO A 144 0.77 -0.23 -13.25
C PRO A 144 2.14 0.44 -13.04
N ILE A 145 2.45 1.45 -13.87
CA ILE A 145 3.76 2.10 -13.93
C ILE A 145 4.13 2.74 -12.58
N LEU A 146 3.17 3.44 -11.95
CA LEU A 146 3.41 4.06 -10.64
C LEU A 146 3.68 3.02 -9.56
N THR A 147 2.94 1.92 -9.54
CA THR A 147 3.15 0.83 -8.58
C THR A 147 4.53 0.18 -8.77
N ILE A 148 4.94 -0.05 -10.02
CA ILE A 148 6.28 -0.57 -10.35
C ILE A 148 7.37 0.39 -9.86
N LEU A 149 7.20 1.69 -10.10
CA LEU A 149 8.15 2.71 -9.64
C LEU A 149 8.27 2.72 -8.11
N ILE A 150 7.14 2.68 -7.38
CA ILE A 150 7.13 2.59 -5.91
C ILE A 150 7.85 1.33 -5.45
N ALA A 151 7.56 0.18 -6.06
CA ALA A 151 8.20 -1.08 -5.72
C ALA A 151 9.72 -1.05 -5.97
N LEU A 152 10.18 -0.41 -7.05
CA LEU A 152 11.60 -0.22 -7.32
C LEU A 152 12.27 0.65 -6.25
N LEU A 153 11.68 1.79 -5.90
CA LEU A 153 12.23 2.70 -4.87
C LEU A 153 12.33 2.01 -3.51
N VAL A 154 11.27 1.29 -3.11
CA VAL A 154 11.24 0.52 -1.87
C VAL A 154 12.24 -0.64 -1.93
N GLY A 155 12.35 -1.33 -3.07
CA GLY A 155 13.29 -2.42 -3.29
C GLY A 155 14.75 -1.98 -3.18
N VAL A 156 15.09 -0.80 -3.70
CA VAL A 156 16.42 -0.20 -3.54
C VAL A 156 16.74 0.03 -2.07
N ALA A 157 15.82 0.67 -1.32
CA ALA A 157 16.00 0.86 0.12
C ALA A 157 16.13 -0.47 0.86
N GLY A 158 15.29 -1.47 0.54
CA GLY A 158 15.35 -2.81 1.10
C GLY A 158 16.69 -3.52 0.84
N PHE A 159 17.24 -3.39 -0.37
CA PHE A 159 18.55 -3.94 -0.72
C PHE A 159 19.68 -3.32 0.12
N TYR A 160 19.69 -2.00 0.30
CA TYR A 160 20.69 -1.34 1.15
C TYR A 160 20.52 -1.71 2.62
N ILE A 161 19.29 -1.80 3.13
CA ILE A 161 19.01 -2.29 4.49
C ILE A 161 19.57 -3.70 4.68
N TRP A 162 19.31 -4.60 3.73
CA TRP A 162 19.81 -5.97 3.79
C TRP A 162 21.35 -6.02 3.87
N ARG A 163 22.03 -5.20 3.07
CA ARG A 163 23.49 -5.09 3.10
C ARG A 163 24.02 -4.51 4.41
N GLU A 164 23.34 -3.52 4.98
CA GLU A 164 23.79 -2.83 6.21
C GLU A 164 23.60 -3.71 7.45
N ILE A 165 22.46 -4.40 7.55
CA ILE A 165 22.11 -5.25 8.69
C ILE A 165 22.86 -6.61 8.64
N GLN A 166 23.52 -6.94 7.52
CA GLN A 166 24.21 -8.22 7.31
C GLN A 166 23.31 -9.42 7.62
N TRP A 167 22.03 -9.35 7.21
CA TRP A 167 21.10 -10.45 7.45
C TRP A 167 21.60 -11.70 6.70
N PRO A 168 21.86 -12.83 7.39
CA PRO A 168 22.38 -14.06 6.78
C PRO A 168 21.50 -14.63 5.67
#